data_AF-A0A075MR92-F1
#
_entry.id   AF-A0A075MR92-F1
#
_cell.length_a   1.000
_cell.length_b   1.000
_cell.length_c   1.000
_cell.angle_alpha   90.00
_cell.angle_beta   90.00
_cell.angle_gamma   90.00
#
_symmetry.space_group_name_H-M   'P 1'
#
loop_
_entity.id
_entity.type
_entity.pdbx_description
1 polymer ?
#
loop_
_entity_poly.entity_id
_entity_poly.type
_entity_poly.pdbx_seq_one_letter_code
_entity_poly.pdbx_strand_id
1 'polypeptide(L)'
;MVAGTKKARRAPTSTSGFGVSRRESHDSSQFYSRRLYSDGNDNGSDSKPEEKENNVPAKALDRIFCKSSESMDELPDKSVHLAVTSPPYNVGKEYDGDLTMEQYRGLLRSVFSELYRVLVDGGRACINVANLGRKPYIPLHSYVIQDMLACGFLMRGEVIWNKGSSAGTSTAWGSWQSASNPTLRDVHEYVLVFSKGSFSRDKKPSGVSNNKSTISKEEFLEYTKSVWEFQAESAKKVGHPAPFPVELPYRCIQLYTFAGDVVLDPFCGVGSSCIAALKAGRHFVGYDTSQEYVQAAQARLRTFMQQKGNIAS
;
A
#
# COMPACT_ATOMS: atom_id res chain seq x y z
N MET A 1 -18.82 47.99 53.76
CA MET A 1 -17.46 47.41 53.79
C MET A 1 -17.57 45.90 53.58
N VAL A 2 -16.46 45.31 53.13
CA VAL A 2 -16.18 43.88 52.88
C VAL A 2 -16.35 43.44 51.42
N ALA A 3 -15.18 43.14 50.87
CA ALA A 3 -14.84 42.85 49.48
C ALA A 3 -15.08 41.37 49.13
N GLY A 4 -15.50 41.12 47.90
CA GLY A 4 -15.46 39.80 47.26
C GLY A 4 -14.63 39.89 45.97
N THR A 5 -13.41 39.35 46.03
CA THR A 5 -12.42 39.34 44.95
C THR A 5 -12.88 38.47 43.77
N LYS A 6 -12.94 39.05 42.57
CA LYS A 6 -13.14 38.34 41.30
C LYS A 6 -11.90 37.48 40.99
N LYS A 7 -12.07 36.16 40.91
CA LYS A 7 -11.05 35.21 40.43
C LYS A 7 -10.78 35.50 38.94
N ALA A 8 -9.55 35.92 38.63
CA ALA A 8 -9.08 36.14 37.26
C ALA A 8 -9.10 34.83 36.46
N ARG A 9 -9.60 34.88 35.22
CA ARG A 9 -9.47 33.82 34.21
C ARG A 9 -7.98 33.59 33.95
N ARG A 10 -7.48 32.38 34.20
CA ARG A 10 -6.15 31.95 33.77
C ARG A 10 -6.11 31.92 32.23
N ALA A 11 -5.13 32.62 31.66
CA ALA A 11 -4.79 32.53 30.25
C ALA A 11 -4.34 31.09 29.90
N PRO A 12 -4.57 30.61 28.66
CA PRO A 12 -4.03 29.34 28.22
C PRO A 12 -2.50 29.45 28.11
N THR A 13 -1.80 28.59 28.85
CA THR A 13 -0.34 28.49 28.82
C THR A 13 0.13 27.98 27.45
N SER A 14 1.11 28.69 26.90
CA SER A 14 1.82 28.34 25.66
C SER A 14 2.67 27.07 25.84
N THR A 15 2.80 26.32 24.76
CA THR A 15 3.52 25.05 24.62
C THR A 15 4.88 25.01 25.33
N SER A 16 5.04 24.07 26.26
CA SER A 16 6.35 23.61 26.72
C SER A 16 6.81 22.42 25.89
N GLY A 17 8.07 22.46 25.47
CA GLY A 17 8.69 21.46 24.61
C GLY A 17 8.89 20.10 25.26
N PHE A 18 8.93 19.10 24.37
CA PHE A 18 9.53 17.77 24.50
C PHE A 18 9.22 16.94 25.75
N GLY A 19 8.47 15.86 25.51
CA GLY A 19 8.37 14.70 26.39
C GLY A 19 7.00 14.56 27.05
N VAL A 20 5.96 14.23 26.29
CA VAL A 20 4.64 13.91 26.86
C VAL A 20 4.44 12.40 26.88
N SER A 21 4.44 11.82 28.09
CA SER A 21 4.16 10.40 28.37
C SER A 21 2.67 10.11 28.59
N ARG A 22 1.77 10.88 27.98
CA ARG A 22 0.31 10.64 27.97
C ARG A 22 -0.25 10.93 26.58
N ARG A 23 -1.16 10.06 26.10
CA ARG A 23 -1.97 10.35 24.91
C ARG A 23 -2.86 11.56 25.22
N GLU A 24 -2.42 12.73 24.79
CA GLU A 24 -3.24 13.93 24.72
C GLU A 24 -3.81 14.03 23.31
N SER A 25 -5.13 13.94 23.17
CA SER A 25 -5.80 14.20 21.90
C SER A 25 -5.86 15.72 21.69
N HIS A 26 -5.04 16.25 20.79
CA HIS A 26 -5.09 17.65 20.41
C HIS A 26 -6.09 17.88 19.28
N ASP A 27 -6.88 18.95 19.39
CA ASP A 27 -7.68 19.46 18.27
C ASP A 27 -6.73 20.03 17.21
N SER A 28 -6.63 19.34 16.08
CA SER A 28 -5.75 19.66 14.97
C SER A 28 -6.38 20.62 13.95
N SER A 29 -7.61 21.10 14.17
CA SER A 29 -8.35 21.96 13.25
C SER A 29 -7.54 23.19 12.81
N GLN A 30 -6.86 23.86 13.74
CA GLN A 30 -6.01 25.02 13.44
C GLN A 30 -4.76 24.72 12.59
N PHE A 31 -4.28 23.47 12.61
CA PHE A 31 -3.13 23.06 11.79
C PHE A 31 -3.57 22.85 10.33
N TYR A 32 -4.70 22.17 10.13
CA TYR A 32 -5.27 21.91 8.81
C TYR A 32 -5.98 23.13 8.19
N SER A 33 -6.34 24.14 8.98
CA SER A 33 -6.92 25.39 8.47
C SER A 33 -5.89 26.40 7.93
N ARG A 34 -4.59 26.03 7.85
CA ARG A 34 -3.53 26.91 7.36
C ARG A 34 -3.55 27.01 5.84
N ARG A 35 -3.04 28.13 5.30
CA ARG A 35 -3.00 28.40 3.85
C ARG A 35 -2.28 27.35 3.02
N LEU A 36 -1.34 26.61 3.63
CA LEU A 36 -0.71 25.45 2.98
C LEU A 36 -1.75 24.41 2.50
N TYR A 37 -2.90 24.34 3.16
CA TYR A 37 -4.02 23.46 2.85
C TYR A 37 -5.20 24.19 2.17
N SER A 38 -5.11 25.51 1.90
CA SER A 38 -6.22 26.30 1.32
C SER A 38 -6.25 26.30 -0.21
N ASP A 39 -5.10 26.16 -0.87
CA ASP A 39 -4.96 26.47 -2.30
C ASP A 39 -5.15 25.25 -3.22
N GLY A 40 -6.13 24.39 -2.92
CA GLY A 40 -6.57 23.36 -3.87
C GLY A 40 -6.05 21.95 -3.61
N ASN A 41 -5.88 21.58 -2.34
CA ASN A 41 -5.92 20.16 -1.97
C ASN A 41 -7.36 19.74 -1.66
N ASP A 42 -8.30 20.03 -2.58
CA ASP A 42 -9.63 19.41 -2.65
C ASP A 42 -9.50 17.97 -3.20
N ASN A 43 -8.37 17.33 -2.89
CA ASN A 43 -8.07 15.92 -3.11
C ASN A 43 -8.97 15.15 -2.15
N GLY A 44 -10.25 15.02 -2.51
CA GLY A 44 -11.33 14.39 -1.76
C GLY A 44 -11.41 14.87 -0.31
N SER A 45 -12.36 15.76 -0.01
CA SER A 45 -12.71 16.03 1.40
C SER A 45 -12.88 14.69 2.12
N ASP A 46 -12.17 14.45 3.23
CA ASP A 46 -12.34 13.26 4.07
C ASP A 46 -13.81 13.19 4.52
N SER A 47 -14.63 12.55 3.69
CA SER A 47 -16.06 12.44 3.87
C SER A 47 -16.32 11.19 4.68
N LYS A 48 -17.43 11.14 5.43
CA LYS A 48 -17.82 9.89 6.09
C LYS A 48 -17.94 8.77 5.03
N PRO A 49 -17.43 7.56 5.31
CA PRO A 49 -17.56 6.44 4.39
C PRO A 49 -19.04 6.20 4.02
N GLU A 50 -19.35 5.87 2.77
CA GLU A 50 -20.69 5.38 2.46
C GLU A 50 -20.82 3.93 2.94
N GLU A 51 -21.97 3.58 3.53
CA GLU A 51 -22.18 2.28 4.18
C GLU A 51 -22.34 1.09 3.22
N LYS A 52 -22.31 1.30 1.89
CA LYS A 52 -22.64 0.26 0.92
C LYS A 52 -21.40 -0.50 0.43
N GLU A 53 -21.01 -1.52 1.20
CA GLU A 53 -20.05 -2.53 0.78
C GLU A 53 -20.75 -3.70 0.08
N ASN A 54 -20.24 -4.11 -1.09
CA ASN A 54 -20.72 -5.29 -1.82
C ASN A 54 -19.86 -6.51 -1.50
N ASN A 55 -20.44 -7.72 -1.59
CA ASN A 55 -19.68 -8.94 -1.41
C ASN A 55 -18.97 -9.36 -2.72
N VAL A 56 -17.73 -9.84 -2.60
CA VAL A 56 -17.05 -10.50 -3.72
C VAL A 56 -17.77 -11.81 -4.05
N PRO A 57 -18.12 -12.07 -5.32
CA PRO A 57 -18.74 -13.32 -5.71
C PRO A 57 -17.89 -14.53 -5.33
N ALA A 58 -18.49 -15.61 -4.85
CA ALA A 58 -17.78 -16.85 -4.50
C ALA A 58 -16.95 -17.41 -5.67
N LYS A 59 -17.39 -17.17 -6.91
CA LYS A 59 -16.65 -17.54 -8.13
C LYS A 59 -15.36 -16.74 -8.37
N ALA A 60 -15.14 -15.64 -7.66
CA ALA A 60 -13.98 -14.77 -7.78
C ALA A 60 -13.07 -14.79 -6.55
N LEU A 61 -13.62 -15.14 -5.39
CA LEU A 61 -12.89 -15.23 -4.12
C LEU A 61 -11.78 -16.29 -4.17
N ASP A 62 -10.59 -15.95 -3.66
CA ASP A 62 -9.38 -16.79 -3.63
C ASP A 62 -8.94 -17.30 -5.01
N ARG A 63 -9.06 -16.44 -6.03
CA ARG A 63 -8.67 -16.75 -7.40
C ARG A 63 -7.68 -15.76 -7.98
N ILE A 64 -6.90 -16.27 -8.93
CA ILE A 64 -6.06 -15.49 -9.82
C ILE A 64 -6.63 -15.60 -11.23
N PHE A 65 -6.91 -14.46 -11.86
CA PHE A 65 -7.39 -14.36 -13.22
C PHE A 65 -6.23 -14.06 -14.18
N CYS A 66 -6.13 -14.86 -15.25
CA CYS A 66 -5.14 -14.65 -16.31
C CYS A 66 -5.67 -13.64 -17.35
N LYS A 67 -5.74 -12.36 -17.00
CA LYS A 67 -6.21 -11.26 -17.86
C LYS A 67 -5.67 -9.92 -17.36
N SER A 68 -5.81 -8.87 -18.18
CA SER A 68 -5.52 -7.49 -17.75
C SER A 68 -6.45 -7.06 -16.62
N SER A 69 -5.88 -6.36 -15.64
CA SER A 69 -6.59 -5.70 -14.54
C SER A 69 -7.14 -4.32 -14.93
N GLU A 70 -6.97 -3.88 -16.17
CA GLU A 70 -7.64 -2.67 -16.70
C GLU A 70 -9.17 -2.83 -16.76
N SER A 71 -9.69 -4.06 -16.64
CA SER A 71 -11.11 -4.36 -16.47
C SER A 71 -11.31 -5.51 -15.48
N MET A 72 -11.84 -5.22 -14.30
CA MET A 72 -12.11 -6.18 -13.22
C MET A 72 -13.60 -6.51 -13.11
N ASP A 73 -14.21 -6.94 -14.23
CA ASP A 73 -15.65 -7.27 -14.35
C ASP A 73 -16.13 -8.34 -13.36
N GLU A 74 -15.21 -9.13 -12.82
CA GLU A 74 -15.49 -10.16 -11.83
C GLU A 74 -15.75 -9.60 -10.43
N LEU A 75 -15.41 -8.32 -10.21
CA LEU A 75 -15.52 -7.62 -8.94
C LEU A 75 -16.58 -6.50 -9.00
N PRO A 76 -17.60 -6.56 -8.13
CA PRO A 76 -18.50 -5.44 -7.93
C PRO A 76 -17.78 -4.21 -7.39
N ASP A 77 -18.37 -3.04 -7.60
CA ASP A 77 -17.94 -1.81 -6.95
C ASP A 77 -17.88 -1.99 -5.43
N LYS A 78 -16.94 -1.34 -4.74
CA LYS A 78 -16.85 -1.35 -3.27
C LYS A 78 -16.93 -2.77 -2.66
N SER A 79 -16.13 -3.71 -3.14
CA SER A 79 -16.14 -5.11 -2.70
C SER A 79 -14.83 -5.64 -2.10
N VAL A 80 -13.69 -4.99 -2.36
CA VAL A 80 -12.39 -5.38 -1.78
C VAL A 80 -11.89 -4.35 -0.77
N HIS A 81 -11.04 -4.78 0.17
CA HIS A 81 -10.74 -4.01 1.39
C HIS A 81 -9.34 -3.37 1.38
N LEU A 82 -8.40 -4.02 0.71
CA LEU A 82 -7.02 -3.58 0.55
C LEU A 82 -6.53 -3.99 -0.83
N ALA A 83 -5.88 -3.09 -1.56
CA ALA A 83 -5.03 -3.44 -2.69
C ALA A 83 -3.56 -3.40 -2.25
N VAL A 84 -2.77 -4.44 -2.54
CA VAL A 84 -1.30 -4.40 -2.39
C VAL A 84 -0.67 -4.93 -3.65
N THR A 85 0.18 -4.14 -4.28
CA THR A 85 0.72 -4.48 -5.60
C THR A 85 2.05 -3.79 -5.89
N SER A 86 2.68 -4.22 -6.97
CA SER A 86 3.86 -3.60 -7.56
C SER A 86 3.67 -3.60 -9.07
N PRO A 87 3.31 -2.46 -9.69
CA PRO A 87 3.12 -2.42 -11.14
C PRO A 87 4.39 -2.80 -11.90
N PRO A 88 4.28 -3.28 -13.16
CA PRO A 88 5.45 -3.46 -14.02
C PRO A 88 6.19 -2.13 -14.16
N TYR A 89 7.51 -2.16 -14.34
CA TYR A 89 8.33 -0.95 -14.42
C TYR A 89 8.67 -0.53 -15.85
N ASN A 90 8.22 -1.28 -16.87
CA ASN A 90 8.38 -0.92 -18.27
C ASN A 90 9.86 -0.68 -18.67
N VAL A 91 10.77 -1.49 -18.12
CA VAL A 91 12.24 -1.37 -18.29
C VAL A 91 12.84 -2.57 -19.03
N GLY A 92 12.07 -3.20 -19.92
CA GLY A 92 12.58 -4.23 -20.82
C GLY A 92 13.04 -5.51 -20.13
N LYS A 93 12.49 -5.83 -18.94
CA LYS A 93 12.46 -7.25 -18.52
C LYS A 93 11.59 -7.99 -19.54
N GLU A 94 11.81 -9.29 -19.77
CA GLU A 94 11.17 -10.09 -20.85
C GLU A 94 9.62 -10.02 -20.96
N TYR A 95 8.95 -9.33 -20.03
CA TYR A 95 7.50 -9.16 -19.87
C TYR A 95 7.02 -7.70 -19.95
N ASP A 96 7.93 -6.72 -20.00
CA ASP A 96 7.60 -5.30 -20.11
C ASP A 96 7.41 -4.94 -21.60
N GLY A 97 6.30 -4.26 -21.93
CA GLY A 97 6.14 -3.64 -23.25
C GLY A 97 7.18 -2.54 -23.48
N ASP A 98 7.46 -2.20 -24.74
CA ASP A 98 8.23 -1.00 -25.10
C ASP A 98 7.32 0.23 -25.11
N LEU A 99 6.69 0.51 -23.96
CA LEU A 99 5.75 1.63 -23.85
C LEU A 99 6.49 2.95 -23.65
N THR A 100 5.96 4.01 -24.23
CA THR A 100 6.34 5.38 -23.82
C THR A 100 5.86 5.65 -22.38
N MET A 101 6.47 6.64 -21.72
CA MET A 101 6.05 7.06 -20.37
C MET A 101 4.55 7.39 -20.31
N GLU A 102 3.99 8.02 -21.33
CA GLU A 102 2.57 8.37 -21.35
C GLU A 102 1.67 7.13 -21.51
N GLN A 103 2.05 6.18 -22.36
CA GLN A 103 1.33 4.91 -22.49
C GLN A 103 1.39 4.09 -21.20
N TYR A 104 2.57 4.03 -20.57
CA TYR A 104 2.75 3.38 -19.28
C TYR A 104 1.86 4.00 -18.19
N ARG A 105 1.86 5.33 -18.06
CA ARG A 105 0.98 6.03 -17.12
C ARG A 105 -0.49 5.86 -17.48
N GLY A 106 -0.82 5.78 -18.77
CA GLY A 106 -2.17 5.45 -19.25
C GLY A 106 -2.64 4.09 -18.73
N LEU A 107 -1.82 3.04 -18.88
CA LEU A 107 -2.07 1.71 -18.32
C LEU A 107 -2.31 1.78 -16.80
N LEU A 108 -1.43 2.46 -16.07
CA LEU A 108 -1.57 2.61 -14.63
C LEU A 108 -2.88 3.31 -14.24
N ARG A 109 -3.23 4.41 -14.92
CA ARG A 109 -4.48 5.14 -14.66
C ARG A 109 -5.72 4.29 -14.91
N SER A 110 -5.73 3.45 -15.96
CA SER A 110 -6.82 2.49 -16.20
C SER A 110 -6.98 1.53 -15.03
N VAL A 111 -5.87 0.91 -14.58
CA VAL A 111 -5.89 -0.02 -13.44
C VAL A 111 -6.25 0.69 -12.14
N PHE A 112 -5.72 1.89 -11.89
CA PHE A 112 -6.03 2.67 -10.69
C PHE A 112 -7.48 3.14 -10.65
N SER A 113 -8.09 3.41 -11.80
CA SER A 113 -9.52 3.70 -11.90
C SER A 113 -10.37 2.48 -11.51
N GLU A 114 -10.00 1.29 -11.99
CA GLU A 114 -10.65 0.04 -11.56
C GLU A 114 -10.43 -0.25 -10.08
N LEU A 115 -9.21 -0.04 -9.56
CA LEU A 115 -8.92 -0.12 -8.13
C LEU A 115 -9.83 0.82 -7.33
N TYR A 116 -9.97 2.08 -7.78
CA TYR A 116 -10.85 3.03 -7.12
C TYR A 116 -12.30 2.53 -7.12
N ARG A 117 -12.80 1.98 -8.24
CA ARG A 117 -14.15 1.42 -8.32
C ARG A 117 -14.38 0.27 -7.32
N VAL A 118 -13.51 -0.73 -7.32
CA VAL A 118 -13.72 -1.98 -6.55
C VAL A 118 -13.37 -1.86 -5.07
N LEU A 119 -12.53 -0.91 -4.66
CA LEU A 119 -12.16 -0.74 -3.25
C LEU A 119 -13.34 -0.17 -2.45
N VAL A 120 -13.56 -0.66 -1.23
CA VAL A 120 -14.55 -0.06 -0.29
C VAL A 120 -14.12 1.35 0.13
N ASP A 121 -15.08 2.16 0.56
CA ASP A 121 -14.75 3.47 1.16
C ASP A 121 -13.98 3.25 2.46
N GLY A 122 -12.93 4.06 2.67
CA GLY A 122 -11.96 3.83 3.73
C GLY A 122 -11.01 2.65 3.47
N GLY A 123 -11.19 1.88 2.40
CA GLY A 123 -10.23 0.88 1.95
C GLY A 123 -8.89 1.52 1.55
N ARG A 124 -7.81 0.72 1.55
CA ARG A 124 -6.46 1.23 1.29
C ARG A 124 -5.86 0.62 0.03
N ALA A 125 -4.97 1.36 -0.62
CA ALA A 125 -4.12 0.85 -1.69
C ALA A 125 -2.65 1.09 -1.31
N CYS A 126 -1.85 0.03 -1.31
CA CYS A 126 -0.42 0.04 -1.06
C CYS A 126 0.31 -0.28 -2.37
N ILE A 127 0.98 0.70 -2.96
CA ILE A 127 1.66 0.56 -4.25
C ILE A 127 3.17 0.57 -4.02
N ASN A 128 3.83 -0.57 -4.23
CA ASN A 128 5.27 -0.67 -4.22
C ASN A 128 5.84 -0.14 -5.54
N VAL A 129 6.76 0.81 -5.47
CA VAL A 129 7.36 1.47 -6.63
C VAL A 129 8.85 1.70 -6.42
N ALA A 130 9.64 1.29 -7.41
CA ALA A 130 11.04 1.67 -7.54
C ALA A 130 11.19 2.88 -8.46
N ASN A 131 12.13 3.76 -8.16
CA ASN A 131 12.56 4.78 -9.13
C ASN A 131 13.48 4.15 -10.17
N LEU A 132 13.44 4.71 -11.38
CA LEU A 132 14.08 4.12 -12.55
C LEU A 132 15.20 4.99 -13.07
N GLY A 133 16.15 4.35 -13.74
CA GLY A 133 17.26 5.04 -14.35
C GLY A 133 18.21 5.68 -13.33
N ARG A 134 19.31 6.20 -13.87
CA ARG A 134 20.32 6.94 -13.11
C ARG A 134 20.65 8.25 -13.81
N LYS A 135 20.67 8.21 -15.15
CA LYS A 135 21.01 9.31 -16.06
C LYS A 135 20.19 9.17 -17.37
N PRO A 136 18.94 9.66 -17.43
CA PRO A 136 18.24 10.42 -16.39
C PRO A 136 17.73 9.53 -15.25
N TYR A 137 17.55 10.14 -14.08
CA TYR A 137 16.79 9.55 -12.98
C TYR A 137 15.31 9.85 -13.19
N ILE A 138 14.46 8.84 -13.04
CA ILE A 138 13.03 8.93 -13.22
C ILE A 138 12.38 8.68 -11.85
N PRO A 139 11.82 9.72 -11.21
CA PRO A 139 11.15 9.60 -9.92
C PRO A 139 9.76 8.98 -10.09
N LEU A 140 9.71 7.70 -10.47
CA LEU A 140 8.46 6.99 -10.80
C LEU A 140 7.40 7.09 -9.70
N HIS A 141 7.81 7.02 -8.43
CA HIS A 141 6.91 7.23 -7.29
C HIS A 141 6.09 8.53 -7.40
N SER A 142 6.69 9.63 -7.85
CA SER A 142 6.01 10.93 -7.96
C SER A 142 4.93 10.94 -9.05
N TYR A 143 5.16 10.24 -10.17
CA TYR A 143 4.17 10.09 -11.23
C TYR A 143 3.01 9.19 -10.77
N VAL A 144 3.31 8.10 -10.05
CA VAL A 144 2.30 7.23 -9.46
C VAL A 144 1.44 7.98 -8.44
N ILE A 145 2.04 8.84 -7.60
CA ILE A 145 1.28 9.71 -6.69
C ILE A 145 0.33 10.60 -7.48
N GLN A 146 0.80 11.28 -8.52
CA GLN A 146 -0.06 12.13 -9.35
C GLN A 146 -1.22 11.35 -9.98
N ASP A 147 -0.95 10.17 -10.54
CA ASP A 147 -1.96 9.34 -11.19
C ASP A 147 -3.00 8.80 -10.19
N MET A 148 -2.58 8.39 -8.98
CA MET A 148 -3.49 7.96 -7.92
C MET A 148 -4.37 9.12 -7.43
N LEU A 149 -3.80 10.31 -7.21
CA LEU A 149 -4.56 11.50 -6.82
C LEU A 149 -5.58 11.89 -7.90
N ALA A 150 -5.20 11.84 -9.17
CA ALA A 150 -6.10 12.11 -10.30
C ALA A 150 -7.27 11.11 -10.39
N CYS A 151 -7.10 9.87 -9.91
CA CYS A 151 -8.18 8.88 -9.80
C CYS A 151 -9.08 9.11 -8.57
N GLY A 152 -8.79 10.10 -7.72
CA GLY A 152 -9.60 10.46 -6.55
C GLY A 152 -9.14 9.82 -5.23
N PHE A 153 -7.98 9.15 -5.21
CA PHE A 153 -7.42 8.62 -3.96
C PHE A 153 -6.89 9.73 -3.05
N LEU A 154 -6.91 9.46 -1.75
CA LEU A 154 -6.29 10.29 -0.71
C LEU A 154 -4.92 9.74 -0.36
N MET A 155 -3.86 10.56 -0.50
CA MET A 155 -2.53 10.18 -0.03
C MET A 155 -2.52 10.11 1.51
N ARG A 156 -2.25 8.92 2.05
CA ARG A 156 -2.14 8.70 3.51
C ARG A 156 -0.71 8.86 4.01
N GLY A 157 0.26 8.49 3.19
CA GLY A 157 1.67 8.51 3.55
C GLY A 157 2.46 7.53 2.71
N GLU A 158 3.76 7.44 3.02
CA GLU A 158 4.70 6.57 2.32
C GLU A 158 5.59 5.85 3.32
N VAL A 159 6.00 4.65 2.94
CA VAL A 159 7.01 3.87 3.65
C VAL A 159 8.22 3.69 2.75
N ILE A 160 9.40 3.92 3.30
CA ILE A 160 10.67 3.60 2.65
C ILE A 160 10.99 2.14 2.99
N TRP A 161 10.85 1.25 2.03
CA TRP A 161 11.35 -0.11 2.18
C TRP A 161 12.84 -0.13 1.85
N ASN A 162 13.66 -0.14 2.89
CA ASN A 162 15.08 -0.41 2.78
C ASN A 162 15.29 -1.91 2.58
N LYS A 163 15.84 -2.29 1.42
CA LYS A 163 16.11 -3.69 1.06
C LYS A 163 17.24 -4.32 1.91
N GLY A 164 17.83 -3.54 2.82
CA GLY A 164 18.96 -3.92 3.64
C GLY A 164 20.26 -3.92 2.84
N SER A 165 21.34 -4.40 3.47
CA SER A 165 22.68 -4.52 2.88
C SER A 165 22.79 -5.48 1.68
N SER A 166 21.68 -5.99 1.13
CA SER A 166 21.64 -6.72 -0.15
C SER A 166 21.62 -5.80 -1.38
N ALA A 167 21.74 -4.47 -1.19
CA ALA A 167 22.41 -3.65 -2.19
C ALA A 167 23.86 -4.15 -2.30
N GLY A 168 24.07 -5.16 -3.16
CA GLY A 168 25.35 -5.79 -3.38
C GLY A 168 26.44 -4.75 -3.62
N THR A 169 27.69 -5.20 -3.58
CA THR A 169 28.92 -4.43 -3.87
C THR A 169 28.95 -3.72 -5.23
N SER A 170 27.84 -3.71 -6.00
CA SER A 170 27.60 -2.87 -7.15
C SER A 170 27.68 -1.39 -6.74
N THR A 171 28.87 -0.86 -6.89
CA THR A 171 29.15 0.57 -6.98
C THR A 171 28.33 1.11 -8.16
N ALA A 172 27.41 2.02 -7.87
CA ALA A 172 26.82 2.84 -8.92
C ALA A 172 27.99 3.61 -9.57
N TRP A 173 28.40 3.20 -10.78
CA TRP A 173 29.56 3.81 -11.45
C TRP A 173 29.19 5.20 -11.99
N GLY A 174 29.20 6.16 -11.08
CA GLY A 174 29.57 7.52 -11.35
C GLY A 174 31.09 7.67 -11.36
N SER A 175 31.59 8.88 -11.13
CA SER A 175 33.01 9.09 -10.89
C SER A 175 33.41 8.55 -9.52
N TRP A 176 34.39 7.64 -9.49
CA TRP A 176 34.93 7.09 -8.24
C TRP A 176 35.71 8.17 -7.47
N GLN A 177 35.35 8.40 -6.20
CA GLN A 177 36.00 9.39 -5.32
C GLN A 177 36.19 10.78 -5.97
N SER A 178 35.25 11.18 -6.83
CA SER A 178 35.31 12.46 -7.53
C SER A 178 33.94 13.10 -7.56
N ALA A 179 33.92 14.43 -7.42
CA ALA A 179 32.73 15.26 -7.51
C ALA A 179 32.24 15.48 -8.94
N SER A 180 32.98 15.01 -9.96
CA SER A 180 32.63 15.27 -11.36
C SER A 180 31.27 14.66 -11.74
N ASN A 181 30.94 13.48 -11.21
CA ASN A 181 29.68 12.80 -11.49
C ASN A 181 29.39 11.61 -10.53
N PRO A 182 29.38 11.78 -9.19
CA PRO A 182 29.00 10.69 -8.29
C PRO A 182 27.54 10.27 -8.54
N THR A 183 27.20 8.99 -8.36
CA THR A 183 25.83 8.49 -8.58
C THR A 183 25.34 7.75 -7.34
N LEU A 184 24.10 8.03 -6.94
CA LEU A 184 23.49 7.38 -5.77
C LEU A 184 23.23 5.90 -6.04
N ARG A 185 23.30 5.09 -4.98
CA ARG A 185 22.90 3.68 -5.01
C ARG A 185 21.45 3.58 -4.55
N ASP A 186 20.59 2.97 -5.36
CA ASP A 186 19.21 2.72 -5.00
C ASP A 186 19.15 1.53 -4.02
N VAL A 187 18.99 1.85 -2.74
CA VAL A 187 18.94 0.86 -1.66
C VAL A 187 17.51 0.61 -1.16
N HIS A 188 16.55 1.38 -1.67
CA HIS A 188 15.17 1.35 -1.21
C HIS A 188 14.16 1.39 -2.35
N GLU A 189 12.93 1.03 -2.01
CA GLU A 189 11.71 1.24 -2.80
C GLU A 189 10.68 1.98 -1.94
N TYR A 190 9.66 2.54 -2.57
CA TYR A 190 8.58 3.24 -1.91
C TYR A 190 7.36 2.32 -1.84
N VAL A 191 6.76 2.20 -0.66
CA VAL A 191 5.38 1.69 -0.52
C VAL A 191 4.49 2.90 -0.29
N LEU A 192 3.83 3.34 -1.34
CA LEU A 192 2.91 4.47 -1.31
C LEU A 192 1.55 4.01 -0.79
N VAL A 193 1.00 4.70 0.21
CA VAL A 193 -0.25 4.30 0.87
C VAL A 193 -1.34 5.34 0.60
N PHE A 194 -2.44 4.86 0.04
CA PHE A 194 -3.60 5.67 -0.31
C PHE A 194 -4.87 5.16 0.35
N SER A 195 -5.89 6.02 0.45
CA SER A 195 -7.23 5.66 0.93
C SER A 195 -8.30 6.12 -0.07
N LYS A 196 -9.39 5.36 -0.21
CA LYS A 196 -10.53 5.78 -1.01
C LYS A 196 -11.55 6.52 -0.15
N GLY A 197 -11.91 7.75 -0.54
CA GLY A 197 -13.01 8.54 0.04
C GLY A 197 -12.77 9.06 1.47
N SER A 198 -12.31 8.21 2.39
CA SER A 198 -12.04 8.56 3.78
C SER A 198 -10.71 7.99 4.29
N PHE A 199 -10.08 8.68 5.25
CA PHE A 199 -8.96 8.11 6.00
C PHE A 199 -9.41 7.07 7.06
N SER A 200 -10.70 6.98 7.35
CA SER A 200 -11.25 5.99 8.27
C SER A 200 -12.02 4.92 7.50
N ARG A 201 -12.04 3.70 8.04
CA ARG A 201 -12.99 2.66 7.60
C ARG A 201 -13.92 2.38 8.76
N ASP A 202 -15.22 2.36 8.51
CA ASP A 202 -16.18 2.15 9.58
C ASP A 202 -16.03 0.75 10.18
N LYS A 203 -16.20 0.69 11.49
CA LYS A 203 -16.34 -0.59 12.17
C LYS A 203 -17.77 -1.07 11.93
N LYS A 204 -17.97 -2.02 11.00
CA LYS A 204 -19.18 -2.85 10.93
C LYS A 204 -19.73 -3.18 12.34
N PRO A 205 -21.04 -3.05 12.57
CA PRO A 205 -21.67 -3.44 13.82
C PRO A 205 -21.33 -4.90 14.18
N SER A 206 -21.17 -5.16 15.47
CA SER A 206 -20.92 -6.51 15.99
C SER A 206 -22.00 -7.49 15.51
N GLY A 207 -21.62 -8.49 14.71
CA GLY A 207 -22.50 -9.61 14.33
C GLY A 207 -22.47 -10.06 12.87
N VAL A 208 -22.00 -9.23 11.92
CA VAL A 208 -22.06 -9.56 10.47
C VAL A 208 -20.67 -9.92 9.89
N SER A 209 -19.61 -9.26 10.35
CA SER A 209 -18.22 -9.73 10.31
C SER A 209 -17.48 -9.01 11.43
N ASN A 210 -16.72 -9.73 12.25
CA ASN A 210 -16.38 -9.22 13.58
C ASN A 210 -15.17 -8.27 13.63
N ASN A 211 -14.95 -7.43 12.59
CA ASN A 211 -13.82 -6.49 12.41
C ASN A 211 -12.56 -6.84 13.21
N LYS A 212 -12.15 -8.10 13.11
CA LYS A 212 -11.22 -8.67 14.06
C LYS A 212 -9.83 -8.27 13.62
N SER A 213 -9.23 -7.31 14.31
CA SER A 213 -7.81 -7.03 14.17
C SER A 213 -6.99 -8.24 14.65
N THR A 214 -6.00 -8.62 13.84
CA THR A 214 -5.11 -9.76 14.13
C THR A 214 -3.67 -9.35 14.38
N ILE A 215 -3.34 -8.08 14.12
CA ILE A 215 -2.00 -7.54 14.34
C ILE A 215 -1.67 -7.54 15.83
N SER A 216 -0.47 -8.00 16.19
CA SER A 216 0.02 -7.94 17.56
C SER A 216 0.43 -6.50 17.93
N LYS A 217 0.66 -6.26 19.22
CA LYS A 217 1.16 -4.96 19.69
C LYS A 217 2.55 -4.67 19.12
N GLU A 218 3.40 -5.67 19.08
CA GLU A 218 4.78 -5.60 18.60
C GLU A 218 4.81 -5.33 17.10
N GLU A 219 4.01 -6.09 16.33
CA GLU A 219 3.82 -5.86 14.90
C GLU A 219 3.28 -4.46 14.64
N PHE A 220 2.30 -3.99 15.42
CA PHE A 220 1.74 -2.65 15.24
C PHE A 220 2.78 -1.55 15.43
N LEU A 221 3.59 -1.62 16.50
CA LEU A 221 4.64 -0.63 16.76
C LEU A 221 5.76 -0.67 15.70
N GLU A 222 6.07 -1.85 15.17
CA GLU A 222 7.09 -2.00 14.14
C GLU A 222 6.59 -1.55 12.76
N TYR A 223 5.41 -2.02 12.34
CA TYR A 223 4.89 -1.80 11.00
C TYR A 223 4.38 -0.36 10.80
N THR A 224 4.10 0.38 11.87
CA THR A 224 3.72 1.81 11.78
C THR A 224 4.90 2.77 11.63
N LYS A 225 6.15 2.27 11.60
CA LYS A 225 7.32 3.07 11.24
C LYS A 225 7.32 3.38 9.74
N SER A 226 7.84 4.56 9.38
CA SER A 226 7.97 5.00 7.99
C SER A 226 9.17 4.39 7.24
N VAL A 227 10.02 3.62 7.92
CA VAL A 227 11.13 2.88 7.31
C VAL A 227 11.01 1.41 7.70
N TRP A 228 10.91 0.55 6.70
CA TRP A 228 10.91 -0.90 6.89
C TRP A 228 12.20 -1.50 6.37
N GLU A 229 12.85 -2.34 7.17
CA GLU A 229 14.08 -3.01 6.80
C GLU A 229 13.87 -4.52 6.75
N PHE A 230 13.96 -5.09 5.55
CA PHE A 230 13.99 -6.54 5.31
C PHE A 230 14.51 -6.83 3.90
N GLN A 231 15.08 -8.02 3.73
CA GLN A 231 15.74 -8.43 2.49
C GLN A 231 14.74 -8.68 1.36
N ALA A 232 15.15 -8.40 0.12
CA ALA A 232 14.40 -8.79 -1.06
C ALA A 232 14.42 -10.31 -1.29
N GLU A 233 13.39 -10.85 -1.96
CA GLU A 233 13.40 -12.25 -2.39
C GLU A 233 14.37 -12.48 -3.56
N SER A 234 14.98 -13.66 -3.60
CA SER A 234 15.84 -14.03 -4.73
C SER A 234 14.98 -14.32 -5.97
N ALA A 235 15.13 -13.49 -7.00
CA ALA A 235 14.47 -13.66 -8.31
C ALA A 235 14.66 -15.09 -8.89
N LYS A 236 15.87 -15.65 -8.74
CA LYS A 236 16.22 -17.00 -9.19
C LYS A 236 15.47 -18.10 -8.42
N LYS A 237 15.27 -17.91 -7.11
CA LYS A 237 14.56 -18.89 -6.25
C LYS A 237 13.05 -18.88 -6.54
N VAL A 238 12.52 -17.73 -6.91
CA VAL A 238 11.08 -17.52 -7.13
C VAL A 238 10.68 -17.74 -8.59
N GLY A 239 11.62 -17.74 -9.54
CA GLY A 239 11.31 -17.85 -10.97
C GLY A 239 10.61 -16.61 -11.52
N HIS A 240 10.79 -15.46 -10.88
CA HIS A 240 10.21 -14.18 -11.28
C HIS A 240 11.31 -13.12 -11.24
N PRO A 241 11.41 -12.23 -12.24
CA PRO A 241 12.52 -11.29 -12.34
C PRO A 241 12.43 -10.11 -11.36
N ALA A 242 11.29 -9.94 -10.65
CA ALA A 242 11.06 -8.81 -9.74
C ALA A 242 10.02 -9.01 -8.61
N PRO A 243 9.94 -10.16 -7.90
CA PRO A 243 8.93 -10.33 -6.87
C PRO A 243 9.31 -9.54 -5.61
N PHE A 244 8.39 -8.74 -5.06
CA PHE A 244 8.55 -8.28 -3.68
C PHE A 244 8.37 -9.47 -2.70
N PRO A 245 9.07 -9.45 -1.55
CA PRO A 245 8.95 -10.47 -0.52
C PRO A 245 7.55 -10.52 0.07
N VAL A 246 7.11 -11.71 0.47
CA VAL A 246 5.80 -11.95 1.13
C VAL A 246 5.64 -11.10 2.40
N GLU A 247 6.74 -10.70 3.04
CA GLU A 247 6.73 -9.82 4.21
C GLU A 247 6.09 -8.45 3.92
N LEU A 248 6.37 -7.83 2.76
CA LEU A 248 5.84 -6.50 2.41
C LEU A 248 4.31 -6.46 2.38
N PRO A 249 3.61 -7.31 1.60
CA PRO A 249 2.16 -7.35 1.62
C PRO A 249 1.63 -7.86 2.96
N TYR A 250 2.32 -8.76 3.66
CA TYR A 250 1.89 -9.21 4.99
C TYR A 250 1.79 -8.04 5.99
N ARG A 251 2.78 -7.14 6.01
CA ARG A 251 2.73 -5.91 6.83
C ARG A 251 1.54 -5.02 6.48
N CYS A 252 1.33 -4.77 5.18
CA CYS A 252 0.21 -3.98 4.69
C CYS A 252 -1.14 -4.59 5.08
N ILE A 253 -1.27 -5.92 4.95
CA ILE A 253 -2.47 -6.67 5.28
C ILE A 253 -2.75 -6.57 6.78
N GLN A 254 -1.75 -6.79 7.64
CA GLN A 254 -1.94 -6.68 9.09
C GLN A 254 -2.34 -5.27 9.54
N LEU A 255 -1.80 -4.22 8.91
CA LEU A 255 -2.13 -2.83 9.22
C LEU A 255 -3.53 -2.42 8.77
N TYR A 256 -3.96 -2.85 7.58
CA TYR A 256 -5.06 -2.21 6.86
C TYR A 256 -6.29 -3.09 6.62
N THR A 257 -6.31 -4.31 7.17
CA THR A 257 -7.45 -5.23 7.04
C THR A 257 -7.82 -5.91 8.35
N PHE A 258 -9.07 -6.35 8.43
CA PHE A 258 -9.57 -7.27 9.45
C PHE A 258 -9.47 -8.71 8.95
N ALA A 259 -9.58 -9.68 9.86
CA ALA A 259 -9.65 -11.10 9.51
C ALA A 259 -10.84 -11.36 8.55
N GLY A 260 -10.60 -12.14 7.49
CA GLY A 260 -11.60 -12.44 6.47
C GLY A 260 -11.83 -11.36 5.41
N ASP A 261 -11.19 -10.19 5.52
CA ASP A 261 -11.22 -9.18 4.44
C ASP A 261 -10.60 -9.74 3.15
N VAL A 262 -10.93 -9.10 2.02
CA VAL A 262 -10.42 -9.46 0.69
C VAL A 262 -9.28 -8.52 0.27
N VAL A 263 -8.13 -9.11 -0.07
CA VAL A 263 -6.93 -8.42 -0.57
C VAL A 263 -6.84 -8.56 -2.09
N LEU A 264 -6.71 -7.45 -2.80
CA LEU A 264 -6.56 -7.40 -4.25
C LEU A 264 -5.10 -7.17 -4.64
N ASP A 265 -4.62 -7.87 -5.67
CA ASP A 265 -3.35 -7.58 -6.35
C ASP A 265 -3.58 -7.53 -7.87
N PRO A 266 -3.67 -6.34 -8.49
CA PRO A 266 -3.90 -6.17 -9.93
C PRO A 266 -2.69 -6.54 -10.82
N PHE A 267 -1.52 -6.77 -10.22
CA PHE A 267 -0.28 -7.17 -10.91
C PHE A 267 0.38 -8.30 -10.12
N CYS A 268 -0.35 -9.40 -9.93
CA CYS A 268 -0.01 -10.36 -8.88
C CYS A 268 1.25 -11.19 -9.18
N GLY A 269 1.68 -11.27 -10.45
CA GLY A 269 2.80 -12.09 -10.88
C GLY A 269 2.68 -13.50 -10.33
N VAL A 270 3.73 -13.94 -9.64
CA VAL A 270 3.81 -15.24 -8.98
C VAL A 270 3.05 -15.34 -7.64
N GLY A 271 2.21 -14.37 -7.29
CA GLY A 271 1.24 -14.48 -6.20
C GLY A 271 1.76 -14.21 -4.78
N SER A 272 2.79 -13.38 -4.60
CA SER A 272 3.32 -13.06 -3.26
C SER A 272 2.27 -12.43 -2.33
N SER A 273 1.45 -11.50 -2.83
CA SER A 273 0.35 -10.90 -2.05
C SER A 273 -0.75 -11.91 -1.72
N CYS A 274 -1.06 -12.82 -2.65
CA CYS A 274 -2.06 -13.86 -2.45
C CYS A 274 -1.64 -14.82 -1.33
N ILE A 275 -0.37 -15.23 -1.31
CA ILE A 275 0.20 -16.05 -0.22
C ILE A 275 0.15 -15.29 1.11
N ALA A 276 0.51 -14.00 1.11
CA ALA A 276 0.47 -13.17 2.31
C ALA A 276 -0.95 -13.05 2.89
N ALA A 277 -1.96 -12.90 2.04
CA ALA A 277 -3.37 -12.88 2.43
C ALA A 277 -3.78 -14.19 3.12
N LEU A 278 -3.49 -15.33 2.51
CA LEU A 278 -3.79 -16.65 3.11
C LEU A 278 -3.05 -16.89 4.42
N LYS A 279 -1.79 -16.44 4.51
CA LYS A 279 -0.98 -16.49 5.73
C LYS A 279 -1.62 -15.67 6.85
N ALA A 280 -2.16 -14.50 6.53
CA ALA A 280 -2.85 -13.62 7.47
C ALA A 280 -4.32 -14.00 7.72
N GLY A 281 -4.87 -15.04 7.08
CA GLY A 281 -6.28 -15.40 7.23
C GLY A 281 -7.24 -14.38 6.57
N ARG A 282 -6.82 -13.82 5.44
CA ARG A 282 -7.63 -13.02 4.51
C ARG A 282 -7.89 -13.82 3.25
N HIS A 283 -8.92 -13.41 2.52
CA HIS A 283 -9.14 -13.85 1.16
C HIS A 283 -8.34 -13.00 0.17
N PHE A 284 -8.18 -13.48 -1.05
CA PHE A 284 -7.51 -12.72 -2.09
C PHE A 284 -8.21 -12.76 -3.44
N VAL A 285 -7.89 -11.78 -4.29
CA VAL A 285 -8.13 -11.81 -5.73
C VAL A 285 -6.87 -11.28 -6.42
N GLY A 286 -6.39 -11.97 -7.44
CA GLY A 286 -5.20 -11.58 -8.19
C GLY A 286 -5.47 -11.48 -9.69
N TYR A 287 -4.76 -10.59 -10.37
CA TYR A 287 -4.77 -10.46 -11.83
C TYR A 287 -3.35 -10.44 -12.36
N ASP A 288 -3.11 -11.16 -13.45
CA ASP A 288 -1.87 -11.07 -14.21
C ASP A 288 -2.12 -11.48 -15.67
N THR A 289 -1.42 -10.88 -16.63
CA THR A 289 -1.56 -11.21 -18.05
C THR A 289 -0.70 -12.39 -18.48
N SER A 290 0.33 -12.74 -17.70
CA SER A 290 1.24 -13.85 -17.98
C SER A 290 0.68 -15.18 -17.49
N GLN A 291 0.31 -16.04 -18.43
CA GLN A 291 -0.18 -17.38 -18.13
C GLN A 291 0.83 -18.22 -17.34
N GLU A 292 2.12 -18.03 -17.59
CA GLU A 292 3.22 -18.68 -16.85
C GLU A 292 3.23 -18.24 -15.39
N TYR A 293 3.13 -16.93 -15.13
CA TYR A 293 3.12 -16.39 -13.77
C TYR A 293 1.90 -16.82 -12.99
N VAL A 294 0.72 -16.83 -13.62
CA VAL A 294 -0.51 -17.34 -13.01
C VAL A 294 -0.37 -18.82 -12.63
N GLN A 295 0.21 -19.65 -13.51
CA GLN A 295 0.44 -21.06 -13.19
C GLN A 295 1.42 -21.24 -12.03
N ALA A 296 2.52 -20.49 -12.02
CA ALA A 296 3.49 -20.49 -10.93
C ALA A 296 2.86 -20.04 -9.61
N ALA A 297 2.04 -18.98 -9.62
CA ALA A 297 1.30 -18.50 -8.46
C ALA A 297 0.35 -19.57 -7.91
N GLN A 298 -0.45 -20.20 -8.77
CA GLN A 298 -1.35 -21.28 -8.39
C GLN A 298 -0.60 -22.48 -7.80
N ALA A 299 0.55 -22.85 -8.37
CA ALA A 299 1.40 -23.91 -7.81
C ALA A 299 1.90 -23.56 -6.40
N ARG A 300 2.41 -22.34 -6.19
CA ARG A 300 2.85 -21.86 -4.87
C ARG A 300 1.72 -21.84 -3.84
N LEU A 301 0.53 -21.40 -4.24
CA LEU A 301 -0.66 -21.37 -3.37
C LEU A 301 -1.08 -22.79 -2.96
N ARG A 302 -1.11 -23.76 -3.89
CA ARG A 302 -1.42 -25.16 -3.57
C ARG A 302 -0.43 -25.74 -2.56
N THR A 303 0.87 -25.54 -2.78
CA THR A 303 1.92 -26.00 -1.85
C THR A 303 1.74 -25.38 -0.46
N PHE A 304 1.48 -24.08 -0.39
CA PHE A 304 1.24 -23.38 0.88
C PHE A 304 0.01 -23.94 1.63
N MET A 305 -1.10 -24.17 0.93
CA MET A 305 -2.31 -24.74 1.52
C MET A 305 -2.11 -26.17 2.03
N GLN A 306 -1.38 -27.01 1.29
CA GLN A 306 -1.05 -28.37 1.71
C GLN A 306 -0.21 -28.39 3.00
N GLN A 307 0.81 -27.52 3.07
CA GLN A 307 1.63 -27.38 4.27
C GLN A 307 0.81 -26.92 5.48
N LYS A 308 -0.11 -25.96 5.27
CA LYS A 308 -1.01 -25.47 6.34
C LYS A 308 -1.98 -26.57 6.81
N GLY A 309 -2.50 -27.39 5.90
CA GLY A 309 -3.37 -28.52 6.21
C GLY A 309 -2.67 -29.58 7.07
N ASN A 310 -1.42 -29.93 6.73
CA ASN A 310 -0.63 -30.92 7.49
C ASN A 310 -0.22 -30.45 8.89
N ILE A 311 -0.20 -29.14 9.15
CA ILE A 311 0.09 -28.57 10.48
C ILE A 311 -1.17 -28.52 11.36
N ALA A 312 -2.36 -28.53 10.74
CA ALA A 312 -3.65 -28.46 11.42
C ALA A 312 -4.29 -29.84 11.69
N SER A 313 -3.76 -30.91 11.07
CA SER A 313 -4.10 -32.32 11.30
C SER A 313 -3.21 -32.96 12.34
#